data_AF-A0A963F3L9-F1
#
_entry.id   AF-A0A963F3L9-F1
#
_cell.length_a   1.000
_cell.length_b   1.000
_cell.length_c   1.000
_cell.angle_alpha   90.00
_cell.angle_beta   90.00
_cell.angle_gamma   90.00
#
_symmetry.space_group_name_H-M   'P 1'
#
loop_
_entity.id
_entity.type
_entity.pdbx_description
1 polymer ?
#
loop_
_entity_poly.entity_id
_entity_poly.type
_entity_poly.pdbx_seq_one_letter_code
_entity_poly.pdbx_strand_id
1 'polypeptide(L)'
;MITDFFRKIRIPLSFTVSCLFWILPASVLACTVKTVVMDASPKEVKRFFESQNKLVVTFVGYSGAEYENRTDMLEKASQILDEFNPSRVLINIGATPEGIGAVYDLAKGKGFTTTGVVSTQAKKYGAKLSDCVDYVFYIEDATWGGYIENSDTLSPTSTAMIENSDVLIGIGGGEVARDELIAAKRLGKIIRFIPADMDHRKALEKAKKKNIPEPKNFAGAADEIF
;
A
#
# COMPACT_ATOMS: atom_id res chain seq x y z
N MET A 1 28.49 -62.89 55.14
CA MET A 1 27.96 -62.87 56.52
C MET A 1 27.72 -61.39 56.85
N ILE A 2 26.46 -61.00 57.13
CA ILE A 2 26.03 -59.76 57.84
C ILE A 2 26.17 -58.44 57.02
N THR A 3 25.09 -58.02 56.34
CA THR A 3 24.11 -56.93 56.67
C THR A 3 24.65 -55.52 56.41
N ASP A 4 24.12 -54.73 55.47
CA ASP A 4 22.83 -54.00 55.45
C ASP A 4 23.05 -52.50 55.82
N PHE A 5 22.10 -51.66 55.41
CA PHE A 5 21.82 -50.30 55.90
C PHE A 5 22.26 -49.06 55.08
N PHE A 6 21.33 -48.62 54.20
CA PHE A 6 20.78 -47.25 54.02
C PHE A 6 21.74 -46.03 53.92
N ARG A 7 21.59 -44.98 53.09
CA ARG A 7 20.57 -44.49 52.14
C ARG A 7 21.10 -43.16 51.55
N LYS A 8 20.70 -42.84 50.32
CA LYS A 8 20.41 -41.47 49.79
C LYS A 8 21.64 -40.55 49.57
N ILE A 9 21.89 -39.92 48.41
CA ILE A 9 21.01 -39.19 47.47
C ILE A 9 21.65 -39.22 46.07
N ARG A 10 20.84 -39.51 45.04
CA ARG A 10 21.15 -39.24 43.63
C ARG A 10 20.65 -37.84 43.27
N ILE A 11 21.50 -37.00 42.68
CA ILE A 11 21.10 -35.87 41.84
C ILE A 11 21.92 -36.01 40.55
N PRO A 12 21.31 -36.25 39.38
CA PRO A 12 22.01 -36.12 38.11
C PRO A 12 21.97 -34.66 37.67
N LEU A 13 23.15 -34.08 37.45
CA LEU A 13 23.33 -32.76 36.87
C LEU A 13 23.03 -32.88 35.36
N SER A 14 21.82 -32.52 34.95
CA SER A 14 21.43 -32.46 33.54
C SER A 14 21.80 -31.09 32.98
N PHE A 15 22.86 -31.02 32.18
CA PHE A 15 23.21 -29.84 31.39
C PHE A 15 22.24 -29.74 30.21
N THR A 16 21.19 -28.93 30.34
CA THR A 16 20.40 -28.47 29.19
C THR A 16 21.09 -27.26 28.57
N VAL A 17 21.69 -27.46 27.38
CA VAL A 17 22.14 -26.36 26.52
C VAL A 17 20.88 -25.66 25.99
N SER A 18 20.54 -24.52 26.59
CA SER A 18 19.46 -23.66 26.13
C SER A 18 19.98 -22.82 24.96
N CYS A 19 19.80 -23.28 23.73
CA CYS A 19 19.94 -22.46 22.53
C CYS A 19 18.82 -21.41 22.52
N LEU A 20 19.07 -20.24 23.13
CA LEU A 20 18.29 -19.05 22.85
C LEU A 20 18.58 -18.64 21.40
N PHE A 21 17.76 -19.13 20.46
CA PHE A 21 17.62 -18.51 19.15
C PHE A 21 16.92 -17.18 19.34
N TRP A 22 17.71 -16.11 19.34
CA TRP A 22 17.20 -14.76 19.17
C TRP A 22 16.65 -14.64 17.75
N ILE A 23 15.34 -14.82 17.59
CA ILE A 23 14.66 -14.51 16.35
C ILE A 23 14.62 -12.98 16.27
N LEU A 24 15.56 -12.40 15.51
CA LEU A 24 15.46 -11.00 15.11
C LEU A 24 14.23 -10.83 14.21
N PRO A 25 13.40 -9.80 14.41
CA PRO A 25 12.27 -9.52 13.54
C PRO A 25 12.79 -9.13 12.15
N ALA A 26 12.50 -9.97 11.14
CA ALA A 26 12.97 -9.81 9.76
C ALA A 26 12.38 -8.59 9.03
N SER A 27 11.45 -7.84 9.65
CA SER A 27 10.67 -6.79 9.00
C SER A 27 11.46 -5.50 8.73
N VAL A 28 12.49 -5.16 9.52
CA VAL A 28 13.21 -3.88 9.35
C VAL A 28 14.22 -3.90 8.18
N LEU A 29 14.59 -5.09 7.68
CA LEU A 29 15.57 -5.24 6.60
C LEU A 29 14.96 -5.19 5.18
N ALA A 30 13.63 -5.25 5.03
CA ALA A 30 13.02 -5.37 3.71
C ALA A 30 13.01 -4.05 2.90
N CYS A 31 13.04 -2.90 3.59
CA CYS A 31 12.95 -1.56 2.97
C CYS A 31 14.29 -0.84 2.86
N THR A 32 15.41 -1.57 2.84
CA THR A 32 16.76 -0.97 2.81
C THR A 32 17.28 -0.71 1.39
N VAL A 33 16.51 -1.05 0.36
CA VAL A 33 16.91 -0.79 -1.03
C VAL A 33 16.72 0.69 -1.33
N LYS A 34 17.75 1.31 -1.92
CA LYS A 34 17.67 2.71 -2.33
C LYS A 34 16.61 2.89 -3.42
N THR A 35 15.58 3.68 -3.12
CA THR A 35 14.56 4.08 -4.09
C THR A 35 15.19 4.79 -5.29
N VAL A 36 14.79 4.36 -6.49
CA VAL A 36 15.08 5.06 -7.75
C VAL A 36 13.95 6.05 -8.02
N VAL A 37 14.27 7.33 -8.09
CA VAL A 37 13.29 8.40 -8.28
C VAL A 37 13.53 9.06 -9.64
N MET A 38 12.45 9.22 -10.42
CA MET A 38 12.49 9.76 -11.77
C MET A 38 11.35 10.76 -11.98
N ASP A 39 11.62 11.84 -12.69
CA ASP A 39 10.58 12.62 -13.37
C ASP A 39 10.28 11.93 -14.71
N ALA A 40 9.00 11.66 -15.00
CA ALA A 40 8.62 10.86 -16.16
C ALA A 40 7.30 11.34 -16.78
N SER A 41 7.21 11.23 -18.10
CA SER A 41 5.94 11.30 -18.82
C SER A 41 5.17 9.98 -18.69
N PRO A 42 3.83 9.97 -18.86
CA PRO A 42 3.05 8.72 -18.89
C PRO A 42 3.57 7.68 -19.89
N LYS A 43 4.14 8.14 -21.02
CA LYS A 43 4.76 7.27 -22.03
C LYS A 43 6.02 6.57 -21.51
N GLU A 44 6.83 7.25 -20.72
CA GLU A 44 8.04 6.65 -20.13
C GLU A 44 7.69 5.65 -19.03
N VAL A 45 6.69 5.96 -18.21
CA VAL A 45 6.13 5.03 -17.23
C VAL A 45 5.63 3.76 -17.92
N LYS A 46 4.91 3.91 -19.04
CA LYS A 46 4.44 2.78 -19.83
C LYS A 46 5.57 1.89 -20.33
N ARG A 47 6.62 2.48 -20.94
CA ARG A 47 7.79 1.70 -21.38
C ARG A 47 8.47 0.97 -20.22
N PHE A 48 8.52 1.58 -19.03
CA PHE A 48 9.06 0.93 -17.85
C PHE A 48 8.25 -0.33 -17.51
N PHE A 49 6.93 -0.21 -17.31
CA PHE A 49 6.09 -1.37 -16.94
C PHE A 49 6.12 -2.46 -18.02
N GLU A 50 6.04 -2.10 -19.30
CA GLU A 50 6.15 -3.05 -20.42
C GLU A 50 7.49 -3.82 -20.39
N SER A 51 8.59 -3.14 -20.06
CA SER A 51 9.93 -3.77 -19.98
C SER A 51 10.07 -4.76 -18.83
N GLN A 52 9.23 -4.67 -17.79
CA GLN A 52 9.29 -5.59 -16.65
C GLN A 52 8.69 -6.96 -16.98
N ASN A 53 7.80 -7.05 -17.98
CA ASN A 53 7.10 -8.28 -18.36
C ASN A 53 6.44 -8.99 -17.14
N LYS A 54 5.82 -8.20 -16.26
CA LYS A 54 5.15 -8.64 -15.03
C LYS A 54 3.72 -8.12 -15.00
N LEU A 55 2.85 -8.82 -14.29
CA LEU A 55 1.51 -8.33 -14.00
C LEU A 55 1.57 -7.20 -12.98
N VAL A 56 0.76 -6.15 -13.16
CA VAL A 56 0.73 -4.99 -12.28
C VAL A 56 -0.55 -5.00 -11.44
N VAL A 57 -0.39 -5.15 -10.13
CA VAL A 57 -1.46 -4.98 -9.14
C VAL A 57 -1.32 -3.59 -8.54
N THR A 58 -2.33 -2.75 -8.76
CA THR A 58 -2.35 -1.38 -8.24
C THR A 58 -3.31 -1.27 -7.06
N PHE A 59 -2.82 -0.75 -5.94
CA PHE A 59 -3.66 -0.41 -4.79
C PHE A 59 -4.04 1.07 -4.84
N VAL A 60 -5.34 1.34 -4.71
CA VAL A 60 -5.91 2.69 -4.61
C VAL A 60 -6.78 2.79 -3.37
N GLY A 61 -6.92 3.98 -2.80
CA GLY A 61 -7.69 4.19 -1.58
C GLY A 61 -7.43 5.55 -0.97
N TYR A 62 -7.67 5.69 0.33
CA TYR A 62 -7.30 6.91 1.04
C TYR A 62 -5.79 7.07 1.17
N SER A 63 -5.29 8.27 0.95
CA SER A 63 -3.91 8.67 1.30
C SER A 63 -3.97 9.53 2.57
N GLY A 64 -3.79 10.85 2.49
CA GLY A 64 -3.79 11.75 3.65
C GLY A 64 -5.08 11.78 4.49
N ALA A 65 -6.20 11.30 3.94
CA ALA A 65 -7.46 11.10 4.68
C ALA A 65 -7.35 9.95 5.72
N GLU A 66 -6.39 9.04 5.55
CA GLU A 66 -6.18 7.84 6.38
C GLU A 66 -7.44 6.95 6.50
N TYR A 67 -7.32 5.90 7.30
CA TYR A 67 -8.39 4.92 7.57
C TYR A 67 -8.76 4.97 9.03
N GLU A 68 -10.06 4.83 9.32
CA GLU A 68 -10.55 4.70 10.69
C GLU A 68 -9.99 3.43 11.34
N ASN A 69 -10.05 2.31 10.62
CA ASN A 69 -9.44 1.05 11.04
C ASN A 69 -8.27 0.68 10.12
N ARG A 70 -7.11 1.27 10.41
CA ARG A 70 -5.87 0.99 9.65
C ARG A 70 -5.43 -0.47 9.74
N THR A 71 -5.64 -1.14 10.87
CA THR A 71 -5.27 -2.56 11.05
C THR A 71 -6.09 -3.45 10.13
N ASP A 72 -7.41 -3.29 10.10
CA ASP A 72 -8.29 -4.04 9.19
C ASP A 72 -7.93 -3.81 7.71
N MET A 73 -7.64 -2.56 7.33
CA MET A 73 -7.16 -2.24 5.98
C MET A 73 -5.89 -3.01 5.62
N LEU A 74 -4.91 -3.05 6.53
CA LEU A 74 -3.64 -3.76 6.32
C LEU A 74 -3.82 -5.29 6.30
N GLU A 75 -4.69 -5.84 7.14
CA GLU A 75 -5.02 -7.27 7.14
C GLU A 75 -5.61 -7.69 5.80
N LYS A 76 -6.60 -6.94 5.30
CA LYS A 76 -7.20 -7.14 3.98
C LYS A 76 -6.17 -7.04 2.86
N ALA A 77 -5.33 -6.00 2.87
CA ALA A 77 -4.27 -5.84 1.88
C ALA A 77 -3.26 -7.00 1.91
N SER A 78 -2.87 -7.46 3.11
CA SER A 78 -1.96 -8.59 3.29
C SER A 78 -2.55 -9.88 2.71
N GLN A 79 -3.83 -10.17 2.98
CA GLN A 79 -4.53 -11.34 2.45
C GLN A 79 -4.57 -11.32 0.91
N ILE A 80 -4.82 -10.15 0.30
CA ILE A 80 -4.81 -10.00 -1.16
C ILE A 80 -3.42 -10.22 -1.72
N LEU A 81 -2.38 -9.68 -1.08
CA LEU A 81 -1.00 -9.89 -1.51
C LEU A 81 -0.61 -11.38 -1.48
N ASP A 82 -1.14 -12.17 -0.55
CA ASP A 82 -0.89 -13.62 -0.46
C ASP A 82 -1.47 -14.42 -1.64
N GLU A 83 -2.36 -13.83 -2.43
CA GLU A 83 -2.91 -14.45 -3.65
C GLU A 83 -1.94 -14.35 -4.86
N PHE A 84 -0.90 -13.51 -4.77
CA PHE A 84 0.00 -13.22 -5.89
C PHE A 84 1.41 -13.79 -5.69
N ASN A 85 2.08 -14.10 -6.80
CA ASN A 85 3.48 -14.52 -6.77
C ASN A 85 4.42 -13.31 -6.93
N PRO A 86 5.28 -12.99 -5.94
CA PRO A 86 6.14 -11.81 -5.96
C PRO A 86 7.17 -11.77 -7.09
N SER A 87 7.53 -12.93 -7.66
CA SER A 87 8.44 -12.98 -8.82
C SER A 87 7.75 -12.60 -10.14
N ARG A 88 6.41 -12.64 -10.19
CA ARG A 88 5.61 -12.42 -11.41
C ARG A 88 4.80 -11.12 -11.39
N VAL A 89 4.76 -10.44 -10.25
CA VAL A 89 3.88 -9.30 -9.99
C VAL A 89 4.68 -8.08 -9.52
N LEU A 90 4.24 -6.91 -9.94
CA LEU A 90 4.62 -5.60 -9.39
C LEU A 90 3.47 -5.07 -8.54
N ILE A 91 3.80 -4.46 -7.40
CA ILE A 91 2.83 -3.74 -6.57
C ILE A 91 2.99 -2.25 -6.81
N ASN A 92 1.96 -1.62 -7.35
CA ASN A 92 1.95 -0.20 -7.69
C ASN A 92 0.99 0.59 -6.78
N ILE A 93 1.41 1.76 -6.31
CA ILE A 93 0.59 2.67 -5.46
C ILE A 93 0.99 4.14 -5.74
N GLY A 94 0.62 5.08 -4.88
CA GLY A 94 0.86 6.52 -5.01
C GLY A 94 2.19 7.03 -4.43
N ALA A 95 3.19 6.16 -4.25
CA ALA A 95 4.55 6.45 -3.75
C ALA A 95 4.71 6.97 -2.31
N THR A 96 3.69 7.61 -1.74
CA THR A 96 3.74 8.12 -0.36
C THR A 96 3.35 7.03 0.65
N PRO A 97 3.76 7.13 1.94
CA PRO A 97 3.47 6.09 2.94
C PRO A 97 2.11 6.24 3.64
N GLU A 98 1.42 7.38 3.48
CA GLU A 98 0.13 7.67 4.12
C GLU A 98 -1.00 6.80 3.58
N GLY A 99 -1.94 6.46 4.46
CA GLY A 99 -3.12 5.67 4.12
C GLY A 99 -2.77 4.37 3.39
N ILE A 100 -3.24 4.21 2.16
CA ILE A 100 -3.06 3.03 1.31
C ILE A 100 -1.59 2.79 0.98
N GLY A 101 -0.75 3.83 1.05
CA GLY A 101 0.70 3.73 0.92
C GLY A 101 1.36 2.82 1.95
N ALA A 102 0.70 2.57 3.08
CA ALA A 102 1.15 1.63 4.09
C ALA A 102 1.34 0.19 3.57
N VAL A 103 0.65 -0.16 2.47
CA VAL A 103 0.74 -1.47 1.83
C VAL A 103 2.14 -1.71 1.25
N TYR A 104 2.95 -0.67 1.00
CA TYR A 104 4.34 -0.85 0.55
C TYR A 104 5.17 -1.71 1.51
N ASP A 105 5.05 -1.50 2.83
CA ASP A 105 5.80 -2.28 3.82
C ASP A 105 5.41 -3.77 3.76
N LEU A 106 4.11 -4.06 3.69
CA LEU A 106 3.60 -5.44 3.52
C LEU A 106 4.11 -6.07 2.22
N ALA A 107 4.05 -5.34 1.11
CA ALA A 107 4.50 -5.82 -0.19
C ALA A 107 6.01 -6.11 -0.18
N LYS A 108 6.83 -5.22 0.38
CA LYS A 108 8.28 -5.45 0.54
C LYS A 108 8.58 -6.64 1.44
N GLY A 109 7.89 -6.75 2.58
CA GLY A 109 8.04 -7.88 3.49
C GLY A 109 7.71 -9.23 2.85
N LYS A 110 6.81 -9.26 1.86
CA LYS A 110 6.46 -10.44 1.06
C LYS A 110 7.32 -10.63 -0.20
N GLY A 111 8.32 -9.78 -0.41
CA GLY A 111 9.30 -9.92 -1.50
C GLY A 111 8.86 -9.35 -2.85
N PHE A 112 7.79 -8.56 -2.91
CA PHE A 112 7.37 -7.89 -4.14
C PHE A 112 8.33 -6.76 -4.52
N THR A 113 8.49 -6.55 -5.83
CA THR A 113 9.00 -5.27 -6.35
C THR A 113 7.87 -4.25 -6.31
N THR A 114 8.17 -3.05 -5.84
CA THR A 114 7.20 -1.99 -5.58
C THR A 114 7.45 -0.77 -6.45
N THR A 115 6.37 -0.19 -6.98
CA THR A 115 6.41 1.01 -7.81
C THR A 115 5.46 2.06 -7.27
N GLY A 116 5.77 3.33 -7.51
CA GLY A 116 4.94 4.46 -7.13
C GLY A 116 4.80 5.43 -8.30
N VAL A 117 3.56 5.72 -8.68
CA VAL A 117 3.24 6.78 -9.65
C VAL A 117 2.57 7.91 -8.89
N VAL A 118 3.15 9.11 -8.93
CA VAL A 118 2.68 10.22 -8.10
C VAL A 118 2.81 11.54 -8.85
N SER A 119 1.87 12.45 -8.62
CA SER A 119 1.88 13.80 -9.19
C SER A 119 3.04 14.65 -8.64
N THR A 120 3.54 15.61 -9.43
CA THR A 120 4.48 16.63 -8.96
C THR A 120 3.90 17.54 -7.86
N GLN A 121 2.58 17.48 -7.58
CA GLN A 121 2.00 18.06 -6.36
C GLN A 121 2.66 17.49 -5.09
N ALA A 122 3.03 16.21 -5.06
CA ALA A 122 3.70 15.63 -3.91
C ALA A 122 5.05 16.33 -3.61
N LYS A 123 5.84 16.67 -4.64
CA LYS A 123 7.05 17.49 -4.47
C LYS A 123 6.71 18.89 -3.95
N LYS A 124 5.73 19.55 -4.60
CA LYS A 124 5.33 20.92 -4.29
C LYS A 124 4.89 21.09 -2.84
N TYR A 125 4.19 20.10 -2.29
CA TYR A 125 3.70 20.10 -0.91
C TYR A 125 4.64 19.38 0.08
N GLY A 126 5.83 18.95 -0.36
CA GLY A 126 6.82 18.32 0.51
C GLY A 126 6.38 16.98 1.10
N ALA A 127 5.54 16.23 0.38
CA ALA A 127 5.13 14.89 0.79
C ALA A 127 6.34 13.95 0.82
N LYS A 128 6.40 13.09 1.84
CA LYS A 128 7.47 12.10 1.95
C LYS A 128 7.18 10.92 1.03
N LEU A 129 8.22 10.40 0.41
CA LEU A 129 8.15 9.10 -0.25
C LEU A 129 8.23 7.99 0.81
N SER A 130 7.58 6.86 0.53
CA SER A 130 7.73 5.65 1.33
C SER A 130 9.18 5.16 1.27
N ASP A 131 9.71 4.63 2.37
CA ASP A 131 11.02 3.97 2.35
C ASP A 131 10.95 2.58 1.69
N CYS A 132 9.73 2.05 1.52
CA CYS A 132 9.44 0.72 1.01
C CYS A 132 9.01 0.73 -0.47
N VAL A 133 9.31 1.79 -1.24
CA VAL A 133 9.08 1.83 -2.69
C VAL A 133 10.39 1.74 -3.46
N ASP A 134 10.49 0.83 -4.43
CA ASP A 134 11.72 0.61 -5.21
C ASP A 134 11.88 1.65 -6.34
N TYR A 135 10.78 1.96 -7.04
CA TYR A 135 10.77 2.91 -8.16
C TYR A 135 9.67 3.95 -8.00
N VAL A 136 9.99 5.23 -8.10
CA VAL A 136 9.04 6.34 -8.05
C VAL A 136 9.09 7.16 -9.32
N PHE A 137 7.92 7.36 -9.91
CA PHE A 137 7.71 8.20 -11.08
C PHE A 137 6.90 9.43 -10.68
N TYR A 138 7.53 10.59 -10.73
CA TYR A 138 6.86 11.87 -10.62
C TYR A 138 6.31 12.27 -11.99
N ILE A 139 5.01 12.46 -12.07
CA ILE A 139 4.29 12.87 -13.27
C ILE A 139 3.94 14.34 -13.15
N GLU A 140 4.33 15.12 -14.16
CA GLU A 140 3.94 16.53 -14.20
C GLU A 140 2.41 16.64 -14.30
N ASP A 141 1.80 17.15 -13.23
CA ASP A 141 0.35 17.20 -13.07
C ASP A 141 -0.03 18.33 -12.11
N ALA A 142 -0.96 19.18 -12.54
CA ALA A 142 -1.47 20.29 -11.73
C ALA A 142 -2.44 19.81 -10.63
N THR A 143 -2.89 18.56 -10.70
CA THR A 143 -3.83 17.91 -9.79
C THR A 143 -3.16 16.81 -8.98
N TRP A 144 -3.87 16.23 -8.01
CA TRP A 144 -3.41 15.03 -7.30
C TRP A 144 -3.68 13.72 -8.05
N GLY A 145 -4.42 13.77 -9.17
CA GLY A 145 -5.00 12.61 -9.85
C GLY A 145 -6.49 12.80 -10.15
N GLY A 146 -7.13 11.76 -10.66
CA GLY A 146 -8.55 11.70 -10.98
C GLY A 146 -8.88 12.21 -12.38
N TYR A 147 -10.16 12.50 -12.62
CA TYR A 147 -10.58 13.19 -13.83
C TYR A 147 -10.21 14.68 -13.77
N ILE A 148 -9.84 15.24 -14.93
CA ILE A 148 -9.72 16.69 -15.08
C ILE A 148 -11.09 17.31 -14.88
N GLU A 149 -11.15 18.41 -14.13
CA GLU A 149 -12.42 19.09 -13.79
C GLU A 149 -13.25 19.37 -15.06
N ASN A 150 -14.54 19.00 -15.01
CA ASN A 150 -15.48 19.12 -16.13
C ASN A 150 -15.06 18.36 -17.41
N SER A 151 -14.32 17.26 -17.27
CA SER A 151 -13.88 16.41 -18.37
C SER A 151 -14.00 14.92 -18.04
N ASP A 152 -14.16 14.09 -19.08
CA ASP A 152 -14.01 12.62 -19.00
C ASP A 152 -12.54 12.17 -19.19
N THR A 153 -11.62 13.12 -19.24
CA THR A 153 -10.18 12.85 -19.44
C THR A 153 -9.49 12.71 -18.10
N LEU A 154 -8.78 11.59 -17.88
CA LEU A 154 -7.94 11.43 -16.70
C LEU A 154 -6.80 12.44 -16.69
N SER A 155 -6.37 12.84 -15.49
CA SER A 155 -5.13 13.57 -15.31
C SER A 155 -3.92 12.74 -15.81
N PRO A 156 -2.77 13.37 -16.11
CA PRO A 156 -1.56 12.65 -16.48
C PRO A 156 -1.14 11.59 -15.46
N THR A 157 -1.25 11.88 -14.16
CA THR A 157 -0.90 10.94 -13.07
C THR A 157 -1.80 9.72 -13.08
N SER A 158 -3.13 9.91 -13.10
CA SER A 158 -4.06 8.78 -13.11
C SER A 158 -4.02 8.02 -14.45
N THR A 159 -3.74 8.69 -15.57
CA THR A 159 -3.48 7.99 -16.84
C THR A 159 -2.30 7.02 -16.71
N ALA A 160 -1.17 7.52 -16.16
CA ALA A 160 0.01 6.69 -15.93
C ALA A 160 -0.23 5.56 -14.90
N MET A 161 -1.09 5.79 -13.90
CA MET A 161 -1.47 4.78 -12.91
C MET A 161 -2.30 3.66 -13.56
N ILE A 162 -3.36 4.01 -14.30
CA ILE A 162 -4.41 3.07 -14.70
C ILE A 162 -4.10 2.32 -16.00
N GLU A 163 -3.50 2.97 -16.99
CA GLU A 163 -3.18 2.30 -18.27
C GLU A 163 -2.21 1.13 -18.07
N ASN A 164 -1.31 1.27 -17.09
CA ASN A 164 -0.27 0.30 -16.77
C ASN A 164 -0.70 -0.74 -15.73
N SER A 165 -1.94 -0.70 -15.25
CA SER A 165 -2.48 -1.66 -14.29
C SER A 165 -3.19 -2.81 -14.99
N ASP A 166 -3.07 -4.02 -14.45
CA ASP A 166 -3.88 -5.18 -14.88
C ASP A 166 -5.01 -5.47 -13.90
N VAL A 167 -4.69 -5.36 -12.60
CA VAL A 167 -5.62 -5.55 -11.48
C VAL A 167 -5.61 -4.31 -10.61
N LEU A 168 -6.79 -3.79 -10.27
CA LEU A 168 -6.94 -2.71 -9.30
C LEU A 168 -7.64 -3.20 -8.06
N ILE A 169 -7.03 -2.88 -6.92
CA ILE A 169 -7.55 -3.18 -5.59
C ILE A 169 -7.87 -1.83 -4.93
N GLY A 170 -9.16 -1.53 -4.84
CA GLY A 170 -9.66 -0.38 -4.08
C GLY A 170 -9.98 -0.79 -2.65
N ILE A 171 -9.39 -0.11 -1.65
CA ILE A 171 -9.80 -0.26 -0.25
C ILE A 171 -10.29 1.11 0.23
N GLY A 172 -11.61 1.29 0.33
CA GLY A 172 -12.23 2.61 0.43
C GLY A 172 -11.75 3.57 -0.68
N GLY A 173 -11.81 4.87 -0.43
CA GLY A 173 -11.17 5.86 -1.28
C GLY A 173 -11.96 7.14 -1.51
N GLY A 174 -11.24 8.24 -1.76
CA GLY A 174 -11.81 9.52 -2.14
C GLY A 174 -12.11 9.62 -3.64
N GLU A 175 -12.32 10.86 -4.12
CA GLU A 175 -12.66 11.16 -5.51
C GLU A 175 -11.63 10.63 -6.51
N VAL A 176 -10.32 10.78 -6.22
CA VAL A 176 -9.25 10.26 -7.10
C VAL A 176 -9.36 8.74 -7.26
N ALA A 177 -9.50 8.00 -6.16
CA ALA A 177 -9.63 6.55 -6.20
C ALA A 177 -10.91 6.12 -6.93
N ARG A 178 -12.03 6.81 -6.71
CA ARG A 178 -13.28 6.59 -7.46
C ARG A 178 -13.05 6.73 -8.96
N ASP A 179 -12.47 7.85 -9.39
CA ASP A 179 -12.25 8.17 -10.79
C ASP A 179 -11.32 7.17 -11.47
N GLU A 180 -10.26 6.76 -10.77
CA GLU A 180 -9.32 5.73 -11.20
C GLU A 180 -10.00 4.36 -11.37
N LEU A 181 -10.82 3.95 -10.41
CA LEU A 181 -11.58 2.70 -10.50
C LEU A 181 -12.62 2.72 -11.63
N ILE A 182 -13.30 3.85 -11.83
CA ILE A 182 -14.24 4.03 -12.97
C ILE A 182 -13.48 3.91 -14.29
N ALA A 183 -12.35 4.59 -14.44
CA ALA A 183 -11.54 4.53 -15.66
C ALA A 183 -11.01 3.11 -15.92
N ALA A 184 -10.54 2.43 -14.88
CA ALA A 184 -10.11 1.03 -14.98
C ALA A 184 -11.24 0.11 -15.46
N LYS A 185 -12.47 0.33 -14.96
CA LYS A 185 -13.65 -0.42 -15.38
C LYS A 185 -13.96 -0.18 -16.85
N ARG A 186 -13.88 1.07 -17.31
CA ARG A 186 -14.05 1.45 -18.73
C ARG A 186 -12.99 0.79 -19.62
N LEU A 187 -11.77 0.61 -19.12
CA LEU A 187 -10.67 -0.06 -19.83
C LEU A 187 -10.71 -1.60 -19.72
N GLY A 188 -11.72 -2.19 -19.08
CA GLY A 188 -11.87 -3.64 -18.94
C GLY A 188 -10.85 -4.29 -18.01
N LYS A 189 -10.25 -3.53 -17.09
CA LYS A 189 -9.32 -4.05 -16.08
C LYS A 189 -10.06 -4.88 -15.02
N ILE A 190 -9.34 -5.76 -14.33
CA ILE A 190 -9.90 -6.50 -13.20
C ILE A 190 -9.96 -5.57 -11.99
N ILE A 191 -11.11 -5.50 -11.32
CA ILE A 191 -11.30 -4.64 -10.15
C ILE A 191 -11.80 -5.47 -8.97
N ARG A 192 -11.22 -5.23 -7.80
CA ARG A 192 -11.77 -5.64 -6.50
C ARG A 192 -11.88 -4.40 -5.63
N PHE A 193 -13.08 -4.15 -5.11
CA PHE A 193 -13.32 -3.08 -4.17
C PHE A 193 -13.67 -3.65 -2.80
N ILE A 194 -13.12 -3.05 -1.75
CA ILE A 194 -13.36 -3.41 -0.36
C ILE A 194 -13.76 -2.13 0.39
N PRO A 195 -15.00 -2.04 0.88
CA PRO A 195 -15.44 -0.89 1.65
C PRO A 195 -14.57 -0.65 2.88
N ALA A 196 -14.25 0.62 3.13
CA ALA A 196 -13.53 1.08 4.30
C ALA A 196 -13.82 2.56 4.55
N ASP A 197 -13.91 2.93 5.83
CA ASP A 197 -14.09 4.31 6.24
C ASP A 197 -12.75 5.06 6.30
N MET A 198 -12.78 6.33 5.88
CA MET A 198 -11.69 7.26 6.18
C MET A 198 -11.63 7.56 7.68
N ASP A 199 -10.50 8.06 8.19
CA ASP A 199 -10.40 8.50 9.60
C ASP A 199 -11.47 9.56 9.90
N HIS A 200 -12.38 9.22 10.83
CA HIS A 200 -13.56 10.04 11.13
C HIS A 200 -13.16 11.41 11.70
N ARG A 201 -12.15 11.43 12.59
CA ARG A 201 -11.67 12.68 13.20
C ARG A 201 -11.05 13.60 12.15
N LYS A 202 -10.20 13.09 11.26
CA LYS A 202 -9.61 13.86 10.16
C LYS A 202 -10.68 14.37 9.20
N ALA A 203 -11.71 13.58 8.92
CA ALA A 203 -12.83 13.99 8.09
C ALA A 203 -13.61 15.16 8.72
N LEU A 204 -13.92 15.08 10.02
CA LEU A 204 -14.56 16.15 10.78
C LEU A 204 -13.69 17.42 10.85
N GLU A 205 -12.40 17.28 11.13
CA GLU A 205 -11.44 18.40 11.14
C GLU A 205 -11.34 19.08 9.78
N LYS A 206 -11.30 18.29 8.69
CA LYS A 206 -11.30 18.80 7.32
C LYS A 206 -12.59 19.55 7.00
N ALA A 207 -13.75 19.03 7.40
CA ALA A 207 -15.05 19.68 7.19
C ALA A 207 -15.11 21.03 7.92
N LYS A 208 -14.70 21.05 9.19
CA LYS A 208 -14.59 22.27 10.00
C LYS A 208 -13.64 23.30 9.37
N LYS A 209 -12.45 22.86 8.93
CA LYS A 209 -11.46 23.75 8.28
C LYS A 209 -11.98 24.33 6.96
N LYS A 210 -12.79 23.57 6.21
CA LYS A 210 -13.41 24.01 4.96
C LYS A 210 -14.73 24.76 5.14
N ASN A 211 -15.20 24.92 6.38
CA ASN A 211 -16.49 25.52 6.70
C ASN A 211 -17.67 24.88 5.93
N ILE A 212 -17.66 23.54 5.85
CA ILE A 212 -18.73 22.74 5.24
C ILE A 212 -19.41 21.86 6.31
N PRO A 213 -20.64 21.37 6.08
CA PRO A 213 -21.32 20.48 7.01
C PRO A 213 -20.48 19.25 7.36
N GLU A 214 -20.62 18.78 8.60
CA GLU A 214 -19.97 17.55 9.04
C GLU A 214 -20.45 16.35 8.20
N PRO A 215 -19.54 15.48 7.76
CA PRO A 215 -19.90 14.27 7.03
C PRO A 215 -20.79 13.37 7.91
N LYS A 216 -21.85 12.82 7.31
CA LYS A 216 -22.70 11.79 7.92
C LYS A 216 -22.31 10.37 7.48
N ASN A 217 -21.47 10.28 6.45
CA ASN A 217 -20.93 9.05 5.90
C ASN A 217 -19.41 9.24 5.72
N PHE A 218 -18.65 8.22 6.06
CA PHE A 218 -17.18 8.20 6.01
C PHE A 218 -16.62 7.19 5.00
N ALA A 219 -17.48 6.49 4.25
CA ALA A 219 -17.10 5.47 3.27
C ALA A 219 -16.44 6.04 1.99
N GLY A 220 -16.52 7.36 1.78
CA GLY A 220 -15.83 8.06 0.70
C GLY A 220 -16.50 7.93 -0.67
N ALA A 221 -15.94 8.62 -1.66
CA ALA A 221 -16.55 8.72 -2.99
C ALA A 221 -16.44 7.42 -3.80
N ALA A 222 -15.47 6.56 -3.51
CA ALA A 222 -15.31 5.28 -4.21
C ALA A 222 -16.45 4.29 -3.89
N ASP A 223 -16.93 4.32 -2.64
CA ASP A 223 -18.02 3.45 -2.15
C ASP A 223 -19.37 3.75 -2.79
N GLU A 224 -19.58 4.97 -3.29
CA GLU A 224 -20.82 5.35 -3.99
C GLU A 224 -21.03 4.58 -5.31
N ILE A 225 -19.97 3.91 -5.83
CA ILE A 225 -19.94 3.32 -7.17
C ILE A 225 -19.76 1.79 -7.15
N PHE A 226 -19.20 1.22 -6.07
CA PHE A 226 -18.75 -0.18 -6.02
C PHE A 226 -19.30 -0.91 -4.79
#